data_AF-A0A7W0X339-F1
#
_entry.id   AF-A0A7W0X339-F1
#
_cell.length_a   1.000
_cell.length_b   1.000
_cell.length_c   1.000
_cell.angle_alpha   90.00
_cell.angle_beta   90.00
_cell.angle_gamma   90.00
#
_symmetry.space_group_name_H-M   'P 1'
#
loop_
_entity.id
_entity.type
_entity.pdbx_description
1 polymer ?
#
loop_
_entity_poly.entity_id
_entity_poly.type
_entity_poly.pdbx_seq_one_letter_code
_entity_poly.pdbx_strand_id
1 'polypeptide(L)' 'DNQVLAAVKIVPLGQVAGQRMLLALGARLAAAAAHARRIADDDVASFAPGLALASARHETQYTRLFRS' A
#
# COMPACT_ATOMS: atom_id res chain seq x y z
N ASP A 1 -2.28 -2.64 -7.80
CA ASP A 1 -2.23 -4.06 -8.19
C ASP A 1 -1.17 -4.88 -7.47
N ASN A 2 0.12 -4.54 -7.59
CA ASN A 2 1.22 -5.34 -7.00
C ASN A 2 1.05 -5.61 -5.48
N GLN A 3 0.67 -4.59 -4.70
CA GLN A 3 0.41 -4.75 -3.26
C GLN A 3 -0.79 -5.68 -2.96
N VAL A 4 -1.82 -5.68 -3.81
CA VAL A 4 -2.96 -6.60 -3.66
C VAL A 4 -2.54 -8.03 -3.99
N LEU A 5 -1.73 -8.22 -5.03
CA LEU A 5 -1.17 -9.53 -5.34
C LEU A 5 -0.27 -10.06 -4.22
N ALA A 6 0.55 -9.20 -3.62
CA ALA A 6 1.36 -9.55 -2.46
C ALA A 6 0.48 -9.94 -1.26
N ALA A 7 -0.57 -9.16 -0.96
CA ALA A 7 -1.52 -9.46 0.11
C ALA A 7 -2.25 -10.79 -0.11
N VAL A 8 -2.69 -11.07 -1.34
CA VAL A 8 -3.32 -12.34 -1.72
C VAL A 8 -2.40 -13.53 -1.43
N LYS A 9 -1.10 -13.39 -1.67
CA LYS A 9 -0.11 -14.46 -1.45
C LYS A 9 0.31 -14.61 0.02
N ILE A 10 0.53 -13.50 0.73
CA ILE A 10 1.10 -13.51 2.09
C ILE A 10 0.02 -13.71 3.16
N VAL A 11 -1.21 -13.22 2.95
CA VAL A 11 -2.35 -13.29 3.89
C VAL A 11 -3.34 -14.42 3.53
N PRO A 12 -2.90 -15.43 2.77
CA PRO A 12 -3.71 -16.33 1.93
C PRO A 12 -5.16 -15.89 1.60
N LEU A 13 -5.34 -14.81 0.83
CA LEU A 13 -6.68 -14.40 0.37
C LEU A 13 -7.07 -15.09 -0.94
N GLY A 14 -8.37 -15.29 -1.17
CA GLY A 14 -8.88 -15.78 -2.45
C GLY A 14 -8.81 -14.72 -3.56
N GLN A 15 -8.75 -15.16 -4.83
CA GLN A 15 -8.70 -14.28 -6.01
C GLN A 15 -9.89 -13.31 -6.07
N VAL A 16 -11.09 -13.77 -5.72
CA VAL A 16 -12.29 -12.92 -5.64
C VAL A 16 -12.12 -11.82 -4.61
N ALA A 17 -11.50 -12.09 -3.46
CA ALA A 17 -11.21 -11.08 -2.46
C ALA A 17 -10.20 -10.04 -3.00
N GLY A 18 -9.16 -10.49 -3.73
CA GLY A 18 -8.22 -9.60 -4.42
C GLY A 18 -8.91 -8.67 -5.43
N GLN A 19 -9.79 -9.21 -6.27
CA GLN A 19 -10.56 -8.40 -7.24
C GLN A 19 -11.48 -7.38 -6.55
N ARG A 20 -12.15 -7.77 -5.46
CA ARG A 20 -12.96 -6.85 -4.65
C ARG A 20 -12.12 -5.72 -4.05
N MET A 21 -10.91 -6.03 -3.58
CA MET A 21 -9.98 -5.00 -3.08
C MET A 21 -9.59 -4.03 -4.19
N LEU A 22 -9.25 -4.51 -5.39
CA LEU A 22 -8.91 -3.67 -6.53
C LEU A 22 -10.05 -2.72 -6.90
N LEU A 23 -11.28 -3.24 -6.98
CA LEU A 23 -12.45 -2.42 -7.29
C LEU A 23 -12.67 -1.32 -6.23
N ALA A 24 -12.59 -1.68 -4.95
CA ALA A 24 -12.77 -0.75 -3.84
C ALA A 24 -11.67 0.33 -3.78
N LEU A 25 -10.41 -0.05 -4.04
CA LEU A 25 -9.28 0.88 -4.11
C LEU A 25 -9.38 1.79 -5.33
N GLY A 26 -9.73 1.24 -6.49
CA GLY A 26 -9.91 1.99 -7.74
C GLY A 26 -10.92 3.12 -7.59
N ALA A 27 -12.04 2.86 -6.93
CA ALA A 27 -13.07 3.86 -6.66
C ALA A 27 -12.57 5.07 -5.83
N ARG A 28 -11.47 4.91 -5.06
CA ARG A 28 -10.90 5.97 -4.20
C ARG A 28 -9.80 6.77 -4.90
N LEU A 29 -9.25 6.28 -6.02
CA LEU A 29 -8.10 6.90 -6.69
C LEU A 29 -8.41 8.31 -7.21
N ALA A 30 -9.59 8.53 -7.81
CA ALA A 30 -9.96 9.84 -8.35
C ALA A 30 -10.01 10.92 -7.26
N ALA A 31 -10.60 10.59 -6.10
CA ALA A 31 -10.66 11.50 -4.96
C ALA A 31 -9.27 11.77 -4.37
N ALA A 32 -8.44 10.73 -4.23
CA ALA A 32 -7.07 10.87 -3.74
C ALA A 32 -6.22 11.74 -4.68
N ALA A 33 -6.32 11.54 -6.00
CA ALA A 33 -5.62 12.36 -6.99
C ALA A 33 -6.10 13.81 -6.97
N ALA A 34 -7.40 14.04 -6.82
CA ALA A 34 -7.94 15.39 -6.68
C ALA A 34 -7.44 16.09 -5.40
N HIS A 35 -7.34 15.37 -4.29
CA HIS A 35 -6.77 15.88 -3.05
C HIS A 35 -5.29 16.21 -3.19
N ALA A 36 -4.49 15.29 -3.76
CA ALA A 36 -3.06 15.47 -3.96
C ALA A 36 -2.74 16.73 -4.78
N ARG A 37 -3.52 17.04 -5.81
CA ARG A 37 -3.36 18.26 -6.62
C ARG A 37 -3.60 19.58 -5.86
N ARG A 38 -4.18 19.54 -4.67
CA ARG A 38 -4.44 20.72 -3.83
C ARG A 38 -3.41 20.90 -2.72
N ILE A 39 -2.49 19.97 -2.54
CA ILE A 39 -1.42 20.06 -1.55
C ILE A 39 -0.37 21.02 -2.12
N ALA A 40 -0.02 22.06 -1.35
CA ALA A 40 1.06 22.96 -1.70
C ALA A 40 2.41 22.26 -1.51
N ASP A 41 3.44 22.70 -2.23
CA ASP A 41 4.76 22.06 -2.19
C ASP A 41 5.34 22.03 -0.75
N ASP A 42 5.16 23.10 0.01
CA ASP A 42 5.61 23.20 1.41
C ASP A 42 4.87 22.24 2.37
N ASP A 43 3.70 21.75 1.96
CA ASP A 43 2.86 20.82 2.73
C ASP A 43 3.10 19.35 2.33
N VAL A 44 3.96 19.08 1.34
CA VAL A 44 4.28 17.71 0.92
C VAL A 44 5.14 17.04 2.00
N ALA A 45 4.54 16.09 2.71
CA ALA A 45 5.21 15.32 3.75
C ALA A 45 5.04 13.80 3.56
N SER A 46 6.06 13.03 3.95
CA SER A 46 6.06 11.56 3.93
C SER A 46 5.75 10.94 5.30
N PHE A 47 5.07 11.67 6.18
CA PHE A 47 4.82 11.25 7.56
C PHE A 47 3.90 10.02 7.62
N ALA A 48 4.53 8.84 7.69
CA ALA A 48 3.87 7.55 7.76
C ALA A 48 4.59 6.64 8.79
N PRO A 49 4.49 6.94 10.11
CA PRO A 49 5.27 6.24 11.14
C PRO A 49 5.03 4.73 11.18
N GLY A 50 3.79 4.29 10.91
CA GLY A 50 3.46 2.86 10.82
C GLY A 50 4.18 2.15 9.66
N LEU A 51 4.30 2.83 8.51
CA LEU A 51 5.06 2.32 7.37
C LEU A 51 6.54 2.25 7.69
N ALA A 52 7.11 3.30 8.28
CA ALA A 52 8.52 3.35 8.67
C ALA A 52 8.90 2.20 9.62
N LEU A 53 8.07 1.93 10.63
CA LEU A 53 8.30 0.81 11.56
C LEU A 53 8.18 -0.55 10.86
N ALA A 54 7.19 -0.72 9.97
CA ALA A 54 7.04 -1.96 9.22
C ALA A 54 8.23 -2.21 8.29
N SER A 55 8.75 -1.16 7.64
CA SER A 55 9.96 -1.21 6.81
C SER A 55 11.20 -1.60 7.61
N ALA A 56 11.43 -0.99 8.78
CA ALA A 56 12.58 -1.34 9.63
C ALA A 56 12.53 -2.81 10.12
N ARG A 57 11.32 -3.32 10.42
CA ARG A 57 11.13 -4.75 10.73
C ARG A 57 11.39 -5.63 9.53
N HIS A 58 10.92 -5.22 8.35
CA HIS A 58 11.17 -5.96 7.10
C HIS A 58 12.66 -5.98 6.74
N GLU A 59 13.43 -4.95 7.07
CA GLU A 59 14.88 -4.92 6.84
C GLU A 59 15.60 -6.05 7.60
N THR A 60 15.17 -6.33 8.83
CA THR A 60 15.79 -7.28 9.77
C THR A 60 15.11 -8.64 9.80
N GLN A 61 14.10 -8.86 8.95
CA GLN A 61 13.34 -10.10 8.92
C GLN A 61 14.18 -11.27 8.38
N TYR A 62 14.28 -12.33 9.18
CA TYR A 62 15.11 -13.50 8.88
C TYR A 62 14.74 -14.20 7.56
N THR A 63 13.45 -14.39 7.31
CA THR A 63 12.93 -14.98 6.06
C THR A 63 12.08 -13.97 5.30
N ARG A 64 12.46 -13.64 4.06
CA ARG A 64 11.76 -12.65 3.22
C ARG A 64 11.44 -13.22 1.85
N LEU A 65 10.18 -13.10 1.44
CA LEU A 65 9.68 -13.49 0.11
C LEU A 65 9.80 -12.35 -0.90
N PHE A 66 9.87 -11.10 -0.44
CA PHE A 66 9.98 -9.89 -1.27
C PHE A 66 11.18 -9.05 -0.82
N ARG A 67 11.70 -8.22 -1.74
CA ARG A 67 12.93 -7.43 -1.55
C ARG A 67 12.70 -5.93 -1.27
N SER A 68 11.43 -5.51 -1.12
CA SER A 68 11.03 -4.13 -0.79
C SER A 68 10.70 -4.02 0.69
#